data_AF-A0A7K2QJL5-F1
#
_entry.id   AF-A0A7K2QJL5-F1
#
_cell.length_a   1.000
_cell.length_b   1.000
_cell.length_c   1.000
_cell.angle_alpha   90.00
_cell.angle_beta   90.00
_cell.angle_gamma   90.00
#
_symmetry.space_group_name_H-M   'P 1'
#
loop_
_entity.id
_entity.type
_entity.pdbx_description
1 polymer ?
#
loop_
_entity_poly.entity_id
_entity_poly.type
_entity_poly.pdbx_seq_one_letter_code
_entity_poly.pdbx_strand_id
1 'polypeptide(L)' 'MTKRDVFEYALVRVVPRVERGECFNAGVIVYCRARSFAAARTHLDEARLLALDPKADVAGVRAALRAVE' A
#
# COMPACT_ATOMS: atom_id res chain seq x y z
N MET A 1 -2.44 34.87 -4.71
CA MET A 1 -1.60 33.78 -4.16
C MET A 1 -2.37 32.47 -4.32
N THR A 2 -1.79 31.45 -4.94
CA THR A 2 -2.40 30.12 -5.01
C THR A 2 -2.42 29.53 -3.59
N LYS A 3 -3.61 29.25 -3.08
CA LYS A 3 -3.77 28.61 -1.77
C LYS A 3 -3.28 27.17 -1.88
N ARG A 4 -2.37 26.77 -0.99
CA ARG A 4 -1.90 25.38 -0.87
C ARG A 4 -2.80 24.66 0.13
N ASP A 5 -3.27 23.48 -0.23
CA ASP A 5 -4.02 22.58 0.66
C ASP A 5 -3.08 21.51 1.20
N VAL A 6 -3.28 21.10 2.46
CA VAL A 6 -2.50 20.02 3.09
C VAL A 6 -3.01 18.67 2.60
N PHE A 7 -2.08 17.81 2.21
CA PHE A 7 -2.33 16.40 1.91
C PHE A 7 -1.59 15.55 2.94
N GLU A 8 -2.30 14.60 3.51
CA GLU A 8 -1.76 13.57 4.39
C GLU A 8 -1.68 12.26 3.62
N TYR A 9 -0.67 11.44 3.92
CA TYR A 9 -0.54 10.13 3.29
C TYR A 9 -0.11 9.06 4.28
N ALA A 10 -0.56 7.83 4.02
CA ALA A 10 -0.13 6.63 4.72
C ALA A 10 0.33 5.58 3.70
N LEU A 11 1.41 4.88 4.02
CA LEU A 11 1.91 3.78 3.20
C LEU A 11 1.18 2.48 3.54
N VAL A 12 0.73 1.78 2.51
CA VAL A 12 0.29 0.38 2.62
C VAL A 12 1.51 -0.49 2.36
N ARG A 13 1.87 -1.33 3.35
CA ARG A 13 3.05 -2.20 3.29
C ARG A 13 2.64 -3.65 3.36
N VAL A 14 3.26 -4.47 2.52
CA VAL A 14 3.17 -5.93 2.60
C VAL A 14 4.30 -6.43 3.47
N VAL A 15 3.96 -7.31 4.41
CA VAL A 15 4.90 -8.03 5.29
C VAL A 15 4.74 -9.51 4.96
N PRO A 16 5.54 -10.07 4.03
CA PRO A 16 5.37 -11.45 3.57
C PRO A 16 5.50 -12.46 4.71
N ARG A 17 6.45 -12.21 5.62
CA ARG A 17 6.75 -13.07 6.76
C ARG A 17 7.08 -12.25 7.99
N VAL A 18 6.13 -12.18 8.92
CA VAL A 18 6.19 -11.33 10.13
C VAL A 18 7.44 -11.60 10.96
N GLU A 19 7.81 -12.87 11.14
CA GLU A 19 8.99 -13.31 11.90
C GLU A 19 10.31 -12.73 11.40
N ARG A 20 10.42 -12.40 10.10
CA ARG A 20 11.63 -11.82 9.50
C ARG A 20 11.66 -10.30 9.54
N GLY A 21 10.53 -9.65 9.85
CA GLY A 21 10.43 -8.19 9.91
C GLY A 21 10.60 -7.46 8.56
N GLU A 22 10.65 -8.19 7.44
CA GLU A 22 10.80 -7.60 6.11
C GLU A 22 9.48 -7.03 5.61
N CYS A 23 9.53 -5.86 4.98
CA CYS A 23 8.35 -5.25 4.38
C CYS A 23 8.70 -4.45 3.13
N PHE A 24 7.71 -4.23 2.26
CA PHE A 24 7.83 -3.32 1.13
C PHE A 24 6.53 -2.57 0.89
N ASN A 25 6.64 -1.39 0.27
CA ASN A 25 5.49 -0.56 -0.08
C ASN A 25 4.71 -1.21 -1.23
N ALA A 26 3.41 -1.36 -1.03
CA ALA A 26 2.48 -1.91 -2.01
C ALA A 26 1.28 -0.98 -2.27
N GLY A 27 1.28 0.22 -1.66
CA GLY A 27 0.27 1.23 -1.93
C GLY A 27 0.44 2.48 -1.09
N VAL A 28 -0.42 3.45 -1.36
CA VAL A 28 -0.53 4.71 -0.63
C VAL A 28 -1.99 5.11 -0.51
N ILE A 29 -2.36 5.60 0.68
CA ILE A 29 -3.62 6.27 0.95
C ILE A 29 -3.30 7.76 1.02
N VAL A 30 -4.07 8.58 0.31
CA VAL A 30 -3.92 10.04 0.27
C VAL A 30 -5.23 10.68 0.70
N TYR A 31 -5.14 11.61 1.64
CA TYR A 31 -6.28 12.34 2.19
C TYR A 31 -6.06 13.85 2.17
N CYS A 32 -7.10 14.61 1.83
CA CYS A 32 -7.11 16.06 1.93
C CYS A 32 -8.50 16.55 2.36
N ARG A 33 -8.60 17.00 3.62
CA ARG A 33 -9.86 17.53 4.17
C ARG A 33 -10.39 18.74 3.40
N ALA A 34 -9.52 19.68 3.04
CA ALA A 34 -9.91 20.91 2.35
C ALA A 34 -10.56 20.65 0.98
N ARG A 35 -10.26 19.50 0.36
CA ARG A 35 -10.78 19.09 -0.95
C ARG A 35 -11.82 17.99 -0.86
N SER A 36 -12.20 17.55 0.34
CA SER A 36 -13.04 16.35 0.54
C SER A 36 -12.52 15.15 -0.27
N PHE A 37 -11.19 15.00 -0.33
CA PHE A 37 -10.53 14.00 -1.16
C PHE A 37 -9.97 12.87 -0.29
N ALA A 38 -10.28 11.64 -0.66
CA ALA A 38 -9.67 10.44 -0.11
C ALA A 38 -9.51 9.43 -1.26
N ALA A 39 -8.31 8.89 -1.43
CA ALA A 39 -8.04 7.87 -2.43
C ALA A 39 -6.95 6.92 -1.95
N ALA A 40 -7.07 5.65 -2.33
CA ALA A 40 -6.03 4.66 -2.19
C ALA A 40 -5.60 4.17 -3.58
N ARG A 41 -4.31 3.90 -3.74
CA ARG A 41 -3.75 3.24 -4.91
C ARG A 41 -2.77 2.18 -4.46
N THR A 42 -2.89 1.00 -5.03
CA THR A 42 -2.06 -0.16 -4.70
C THR A 42 -1.42 -0.75 -5.94
N HIS A 43 -0.27 -1.37 -5.73
CA HIS A 43 0.46 -2.09 -6.76
C HIS A 43 1.25 -3.21 -6.10
N LEU A 44 0.97 -4.45 -6.50
CA LEU A 44 1.68 -5.63 -6.03
C LEU A 44 2.77 -6.04 -7.02
N ASP A 45 4.02 -5.92 -6.59
CA ASP A 45 5.17 -6.56 -7.23
C ASP A 45 5.27 -8.02 -6.75
N GLU A 46 4.75 -8.94 -7.54
CA GLU A 46 4.76 -10.37 -7.21
C GLU A 46 6.17 -10.95 -7.14
N ALA A 47 7.09 -10.48 -8.00
CA ALA A 47 8.47 -10.95 -8.01
C ALA A 47 9.17 -10.59 -6.70
N ARG A 48 8.95 -9.37 -6.19
CA ARG A 48 9.47 -8.96 -4.88
C ARG A 48 8.84 -9.74 -3.73
N LEU A 49 7.53 -9.98 -3.78
CA LEU A 49 6.82 -10.78 -2.78
C LEU A 49 7.44 -12.18 -2.69
N LEU A 50 7.58 -12.87 -3.82
CA LEU A 50 8.11 -14.23 -3.90
C LEU A 50 9.61 -14.31 -3.64
N ALA A 51 10.37 -13.24 -3.87
CA ALA A 51 11.77 -13.16 -3.48
C ALA A 51 11.95 -13.09 -1.95
N LEU A 52 11.03 -12.43 -1.23
CA LEU A 52 11.07 -12.32 0.23
C LEU A 52 10.48 -13.56 0.93
N ASP A 53 9.42 -14.14 0.36
CA ASP A 53 8.87 -15.41 0.78
C ASP A 53 8.35 -16.21 -0.42
N PRO A 54 9.07 -17.26 -0.86
CA PRO A 54 8.65 -18.10 -1.99
C PRO A 54 7.32 -18.83 -1.81
N LYS A 55 6.79 -18.89 -0.58
CA LYS A 55 5.50 -19.55 -0.26
C LYS A 55 4.37 -18.55 -0.01
N ALA A 56 4.59 -17.26 -0.23
CA ALA A 56 3.57 -16.23 -0.01
C ALA A 56 2.33 -16.46 -0.88
N ASP A 57 1.14 -16.24 -0.31
CA ASP A 57 -0.12 -16.26 -1.03
C ASP A 57 -0.30 -14.97 -1.85
N VAL A 58 0.17 -15.00 -3.08
CA VAL A 58 0.08 -13.87 -4.02
C VAL A 58 -1.37 -13.45 -4.25
N ALA A 59 -2.30 -14.40 -4.36
CA ALA A 59 -3.70 -14.11 -4.64
C ALA A 59 -4.37 -13.44 -3.43
N GLY A 60 -4.13 -13.94 -2.22
CA GLY A 60 -4.61 -13.35 -0.98
C GLY A 60 -4.07 -11.95 -0.75
N VAL A 61 -2.76 -11.73 -0.96
CA VAL A 61 -2.15 -10.39 -0.85
C VAL A 61 -2.76 -9.42 -1.87
N ARG A 62 -2.97 -9.87 -3.11
CA ARG A 62 -3.61 -9.06 -4.16
C ARG A 62 -5.05 -8.70 -3.80
N ALA A 63 -5.81 -9.65 -3.27
CA ALA A 63 -7.19 -9.41 -2.81
C ALA A 63 -7.22 -8.41 -1.65
N ALA A 64 -6.32 -8.55 -0.67
CA ALA A 64 -6.21 -7.62 0.45
C ALA A 64 -5.87 -6.20 -0.01
N LEU A 65 -4.92 -6.03 -0.95
CA LEU A 65 -4.59 -4.73 -1.51
C LEU A 65 -5.78 -4.09 -2.26
N ARG A 66 -6.51 -4.88 -3.06
CA ARG A 66 -7.72 -4.39 -3.75
C ARG A 66 -8.83 -3.96 -2.79
N ALA A 67 -8.92 -4.57 -1.61
CA ALA A 67 -9.91 -4.17 -0.60
C ALA A 67 -9.58 -2.83 0.08
N VAL A 68 -8.34 -2.34 -0.06
CA VAL A 68 -7.91 -1.03 0.44
C VAL A 68 -8.18 0.08 -0.57
N GLU A 69 -8.23 -0.24 -1.87
CA GLU A 69 -8.56 0.71 -2.95
C GLU A 69 -10.00 1.18 -2.93
#